data_AF-A0A9W7CPG7-F1
#
_entry.id   AF-A0A9W7CPG7-F1
#
_cell.length_a   1.000
_cell.length_b   1.000
_cell.length_c   1.000
_cell.angle_alpha   90.00
_cell.angle_beta   90.00
_cell.angle_gamma   90.00
#
_symmetry.space_group_name_H-M   'P 1'
#
loop_
_entity.id
_entity.type
_entity.pdbx_description
1 polymer ?
#
loop_
_entity_poly.entity_id
_entity_poly.type
_entity_poly.pdbx_seq_one_letter_code
_entity_poly.pdbx_strand_id
1 'polypeptide(L)'
;MILQSERFKAIGIVVNPQAQHLGRAERHLLETYNGQPILTRPQHRFYRGTGYFEVDVNAHDFNYIARKGLVGVSDHACNMILDFGFVLEGQEDNELPEQILGCVRLCKVDVRQAPSLF
;
A
#
# COMPACT_ATOMS: atom_id res chain seq x y z
N MET A 1 13.10 8.40 -19.24
CA MET A 1 14.11 7.57 -18.54
C MET A 1 13.37 6.84 -17.42
N ILE A 2 13.35 5.51 -17.44
CA ILE A 2 12.76 4.72 -16.34
C ILE A 2 13.83 4.65 -15.25
N LEU A 3 13.50 5.12 -14.06
CA LEU A 3 14.37 4.99 -12.90
C LEU A 3 13.99 3.71 -12.15
N GLN A 4 14.99 2.94 -11.72
CA GLN A 4 14.80 1.89 -10.72
C GLN A 4 15.41 2.43 -9.44
N SER A 5 14.59 2.99 -8.55
CA SER A 5 15.03 3.26 -7.18
C SER A 5 14.68 2.05 -6.37
N GLU A 6 15.64 1.55 -5.64
CA GLU A 6 15.37 0.49 -4.70
C GLU A 6 14.46 1.04 -3.58
N ARG A 7 14.58 2.29 -3.16
CA ARG A 7 14.15 2.72 -1.82
C ARG A 7 12.64 2.97 -1.60
N PHE A 8 11.75 2.48 -2.46
CA PHE A 8 10.30 2.72 -2.37
C PHE A 8 9.57 1.69 -1.52
N LYS A 9 8.95 2.17 -0.43
CA LYS A 9 8.08 1.39 0.45
C LYS A 9 6.64 1.86 0.35
N ALA A 10 5.72 0.93 0.52
CA ALA A 10 4.32 1.22 0.78
C ALA A 10 3.97 0.78 2.21
N ILE A 11 3.12 1.54 2.88
CA ILE A 11 2.60 1.21 4.21
C ILE A 11 1.07 1.33 4.18
N GLY A 12 0.40 0.35 4.78
CA GLY A 12 -1.05 0.35 4.96
C GLY A 12 -1.41 0.09 6.42
N ILE A 13 -2.34 0.88 6.96
CA ILE A 13 -2.88 0.73 8.30
C ILE A 13 -4.40 0.66 8.20
N VAL A 14 -5.00 -0.47 8.57
CA VAL A 14 -6.41 -0.55 8.92
C VAL A 14 -6.57 0.08 10.31
N VAL A 15 -7.25 1.21 10.35
CA VAL A 15 -7.44 2.04 11.55
C VAL A 15 -8.51 1.45 12.48
N ASN A 16 -9.49 0.73 11.92
CA ASN A 16 -10.61 0.13 12.64
C ASN A 16 -10.63 -1.41 12.52
N PRO A 17 -9.54 -2.13 12.89
CA PRO A 17 -9.42 -3.57 12.64
C PRO A 17 -10.45 -4.38 13.45
N GLN A 18 -10.82 -3.92 14.65
CA GLN A 18 -11.80 -4.59 15.51
C GLN A 18 -13.23 -4.52 14.97
N ALA A 19 -13.52 -3.57 14.08
CA ALA A 19 -14.84 -3.43 13.45
C ALA A 19 -15.02 -4.35 12.23
N GLN A 20 -13.98 -5.11 11.85
CA GLN A 20 -13.99 -5.94 10.66
C GLN A 20 -14.37 -7.38 10.98
N HIS A 21 -15.25 -7.97 10.17
CA HIS A 21 -15.65 -9.37 10.25
C HIS A 21 -14.72 -10.25 9.41
N LEU A 22 -13.46 -10.34 9.84
CA LEU A 22 -12.40 -11.06 9.13
C LEU A 22 -12.41 -12.56 9.46
N GLY A 23 -12.12 -13.38 8.46
CA GLY A 23 -11.80 -14.80 8.66
C GLY A 23 -10.46 -14.98 9.40
N ARG A 24 -10.17 -16.21 9.84
CA ARG A 24 -8.94 -16.52 10.62
C ARG A 24 -7.65 -16.12 9.90
N ALA A 25 -7.56 -16.41 8.60
CA ALA A 25 -6.37 -16.11 7.81
C ALA A 25 -6.19 -14.60 7.60
N GLU A 26 -7.26 -13.88 7.24
CA GLU A 26 -7.23 -12.43 7.04
C GLU A 26 -6.90 -11.69 8.33
N ARG A 27 -7.48 -12.13 9.46
CA ARG A 27 -7.16 -11.57 10.78
C ARG A 27 -5.68 -11.74 11.12
N HIS A 28 -5.14 -12.94 10.91
CA HIS A 28 -3.72 -13.20 11.17
C HIS A 28 -2.81 -12.34 10.27
N LEU A 29 -3.14 -12.20 8.98
CA LEU A 29 -2.40 -11.31 8.08
C LEU A 29 -2.48 -9.86 8.54
N LEU A 30 -3.66 -9.39 8.91
CA LEU A 30 -3.82 -8.03 9.40
C LEU A 30 -3.01 -7.80 10.67
N GLU A 31 -3.16 -8.65 11.69
CA GLU A 31 -2.42 -8.52 12.95
C GLU A 31 -0.89 -8.56 12.76
N THR A 32 -0.41 -9.33 11.78
CA THR A 32 1.03 -9.46 11.51
C THR A 32 1.61 -8.27 10.76
N TYR A 33 0.89 -7.76 9.75
CA TYR A 33 1.45 -6.82 8.77
C TYR A 33 0.88 -5.39 8.86
N ASN A 34 -0.13 -5.14 9.70
CA ASN A 34 -0.75 -3.80 9.80
C ASN A 34 0.28 -2.75 10.25
N GLY A 35 0.50 -1.73 9.42
CA GLY A 35 1.49 -0.68 9.70
C GLY A 35 2.94 -1.08 9.51
N GLN A 36 3.22 -2.25 8.91
CA GLN A 36 4.57 -2.60 8.50
C GLN A 36 4.86 -2.02 7.09
N PRO A 37 5.88 -1.16 6.93
CA PRO A 37 6.33 -0.73 5.61
C PRO A 37 6.89 -1.91 4.81
N ILE A 38 6.46 -2.06 3.58
CA ILE A 38 6.92 -3.14 2.68
C ILE A 38 7.61 -2.52 1.47
N LEU A 39 8.82 -3.00 1.18
CA LEU A 39 9.51 -2.69 -0.07
C LEU A 39 8.74 -3.25 -1.26
N THR A 40 8.47 -2.40 -2.23
CA THR A 40 7.66 -2.76 -3.41
C THR A 40 8.52 -3.20 -4.59
N ARG A 41 9.79 -3.57 -4.36
CA ARG A 41 10.69 -4.08 -5.40
C ARG A 41 10.39 -5.55 -5.72
N PRO A 42 10.54 -5.98 -6.99
CA PRO A 42 10.80 -5.17 -8.19
C PRO A 42 9.51 -4.64 -8.86
N GLN A 43 8.37 -4.64 -8.15
CA GLN A 43 7.05 -4.43 -8.73
C GLN A 43 6.71 -2.97 -9.02
N HIS A 44 7.60 -2.02 -8.72
CA HIS A 44 7.37 -0.61 -9.01
C HIS A 44 8.27 -0.07 -10.12
N ARG A 45 7.79 0.96 -10.81
CA ARG A 45 8.52 1.69 -11.84
C ARG A 45 8.34 3.18 -11.66
N PHE A 46 9.41 3.93 -11.93
CA PHE A 46 9.39 5.37 -11.83
C PHE A 46 9.44 6.02 -13.20
N TYR A 47 8.58 7.02 -13.37
CA TYR A 47 8.49 7.85 -14.54
C TYR A 47 8.66 9.32 -14.14
N ARG A 48 9.32 10.07 -15.00
CA ARG A 48 9.52 11.51 -14.81
C ARG A 48 9.21 12.22 -16.10
N GLY A 49 8.33 13.21 -16.02
CA GLY A 49 7.98 14.10 -17.11
C GLY A 49 8.13 15.57 -16.71
N THR A 50 7.66 16.46 -17.56
CA THR A 50 7.68 17.90 -17.30
C THR A 50 6.66 18.24 -16.22
N GLY A 51 7.14 18.56 -15.01
CA GLY A 51 6.29 18.99 -13.90
C GLY A 51 5.67 17.87 -13.07
N TYR A 52 5.98 16.60 -13.34
CA TYR A 52 5.46 15.49 -12.55
C TYR A 52 6.46 14.34 -12.39
N PHE A 53 6.23 13.58 -11.32
CA PHE A 53 6.86 12.30 -11.04
C PHE A 53 5.76 11.29 -10.77
N GLU A 54 5.87 10.11 -11.37
CA GLU A 54 4.86 9.06 -11.34
C GLU A 54 5.50 7.76 -10.88
N VAL A 55 4.76 7.02 -10.07
CA VAL A 55 5.15 5.72 -9.55
C VAL A 55 4.06 4.72 -9.87
N ASP A 56 4.39 3.76 -10.72
CA ASP A 56 3.51 2.63 -11.01
C ASP A 56 3.90 1.47 -10.12
N VAL A 57 2.93 0.81 -9.49
CA VAL A 57 3.15 -0.40 -8.69
C VAL A 57 2.22 -1.49 -9.18
N ASN A 58 2.78 -2.56 -9.74
CA ASN A 58 1.99 -3.70 -10.20
C ASN A 58 1.77 -4.71 -9.07
N ALA A 59 0.63 -4.62 -8.40
CA ALA A 59 0.26 -5.52 -7.32
C ALA A 59 0.11 -7.00 -7.75
N HIS A 60 -0.10 -7.29 -9.04
CA HIS A 60 -0.21 -8.68 -9.52
C HIS A 60 1.12 -9.44 -9.41
N ASP A 61 2.24 -8.72 -9.43
CA ASP A 61 3.58 -9.29 -9.33
C ASP A 61 4.04 -9.48 -7.88
N PHE A 62 3.22 -9.10 -6.90
CA PHE A 62 3.50 -9.37 -5.49
C PHE A 62 3.44 -10.86 -5.16
N ASN A 63 4.12 -11.26 -4.09
CA ASN A 63 4.03 -12.64 -3.61
C ASN A 63 2.59 -13.00 -3.20
N TYR A 64 2.33 -14.31 -3.06
CA TYR A 64 0.99 -14.82 -2.77
C TYR A 64 0.35 -14.21 -1.51
N ILE A 65 1.15 -13.99 -0.46
CA ILE A 65 0.68 -13.45 0.81
C ILE A 65 0.22 -11.99 0.66
N ALA A 66 1.04 -11.16 0.03
CA ALA A 66 0.71 -9.77 -0.23
C ALA A 66 -0.53 -9.63 -1.13
N ARG A 67 -0.65 -10.46 -2.18
CA ARG A 67 -1.87 -10.50 -3.01
C ARG A 67 -3.11 -10.91 -2.21
N LYS A 68 -2.99 -11.92 -1.35
CA LYS A 68 -4.09 -12.33 -0.46
C LYS A 68 -4.51 -11.21 0.49
N GLY A 69 -3.56 -10.46 1.04
CA GLY A 69 -3.84 -9.28 1.85
C GLY A 69 -4.62 -8.21 1.08
N LEU A 70 -4.17 -7.87 -0.13
CA LEU A 70 -4.84 -6.87 -0.98
C LEU A 70 -6.27 -7.28 -1.36
N VAL A 71 -6.50 -8.54 -1.71
CA VAL A 71 -7.85 -9.05 -2.00
C VAL A 71 -8.75 -8.92 -0.76
N GLY A 72 -8.26 -9.33 0.41
CA GLY A 72 -9.03 -9.18 1.65
C GLY A 72 -9.34 -7.72 1.96
N VAL A 73 -8.36 -6.81 1.83
CA VAL A 73 -8.62 -5.37 2.01
C VAL A 73 -9.68 -4.88 1.03
N SER A 74 -9.63 -5.28 -0.24
CA SER A 74 -10.63 -4.92 -1.25
C SER A 74 -12.04 -5.41 -0.90
N ASP A 75 -12.17 -6.65 -0.42
CA ASP A 75 -13.45 -7.25 -0.05
C ASP A 75 -14.11 -6.54 1.14
N HIS A 76 -13.30 -6.04 2.07
CA HIS A 76 -13.76 -5.37 3.29
C HIS A 76 -13.66 -3.83 3.23
N ALA A 77 -13.17 -3.26 2.13
CA ALA A 77 -12.87 -1.83 1.99
C ALA A 77 -14.06 -0.91 2.33
N CYS A 78 -15.29 -1.34 2.03
CA CYS A 78 -16.51 -0.60 2.35
C CYS A 78 -16.79 -0.43 3.85
N ASN A 79 -16.14 -1.22 4.71
CA ASN A 79 -16.24 -1.14 6.17
C ASN A 79 -14.94 -0.69 6.84
N MET A 80 -13.84 -0.62 6.09
CA MET A 80 -12.52 -0.25 6.59
C MET A 80 -12.26 1.26 6.52
N ILE A 81 -11.50 1.77 7.48
CA ILE A 81 -10.78 3.03 7.40
C ILE A 81 -9.32 2.68 7.21
N LEU A 82 -8.75 3.05 6.06
CA LEU A 82 -7.40 2.69 5.66
C LEU A 82 -6.55 3.95 5.59
N ASP A 83 -5.47 4.01 6.35
CA ASP A 83 -4.37 4.93 6.07
C ASP A 83 -3.39 4.22 5.15
N PHE A 84 -3.13 4.83 3.99
CA PHE A 84 -2.17 4.32 3.03
C PHE A 84 -1.12 5.39 2.75
N GLY A 85 0.14 4.99 2.67
CA GLY A 85 1.23 5.93 2.44
C GLY A 85 2.39 5.31 1.69
N PHE A 86 3.19 6.19 1.11
CA PHE A 86 4.45 5.85 0.47
C PHE A 86 5.61 6.42 1.27
N VAL A 87 6.63 5.60 1.47
CA VAL A 87 7.78 5.91 2.31
C VAL A 87 9.06 5.74 1.49
N LEU A 88 9.98 6.68 1.63
CA LEU A 88 11.33 6.53 1.12
C LEU A 88 12.20 5.90 2.20
N GLU A 89 12.72 4.71 1.92
CA GLU A 89 13.63 3.97 2.81
C GLU A 89 14.91 4.79 3.06
N GLY A 90 15.23 5.03 4.33
CA GLY A 90 16.56 5.48 4.76
C GLY A 90 17.49 4.27 4.86
N GLN A 91 18.65 4.32 4.22
CA GLN A 91 19.66 3.26 4.22
C GLN A 91 20.87 3.62 5.10
N GLU A 92 21.11 4.92 5.30
CA GLU A 92 22.17 5.46 6.17
C GLU A 92 21.59 6.12 7.43
N ASP A 93 22.39 6.21 8.51
CA ASP A 93 21.95 6.77 9.80
C ASP A 93 21.44 8.22 9.71
N ASN A 94 22.03 9.02 8.82
CA ASN A 94 21.64 10.41 8.56
C ASN A 94 20.34 10.54 7.74
N GLU A 95 19.85 9.45 7.15
CA GLU A 95 18.60 9.38 6.40
C GLU A 95 17.42 8.93 7.29
N LEU A 96 17.69 8.63 8.56
CA LEU A 96 16.68 8.24 9.53
C LEU A 96 16.18 9.45 10.35
N PRO A 97 14.88 9.48 10.71
CA PRO A 97 13.86 8.49 10.37
C PRO A 97 13.44 8.53 8.89
N GLU A 98 12.93 7.40 8.39
CA GLU A 98 12.37 7.32 7.03
C GLU A 98 11.29 8.39 6.80
N GLN A 99 11.17 8.88 5.56
CA GLN A 99 10.29 9.99 5.23
C GLN A 99 9.07 9.53 4.43
N ILE A 100 7.87 10.01 4.80
CA ILE A 100 6.64 9.81 4.04
C ILE A 100 6.60 10.77 2.86
N LEU A 101 6.47 10.25 1.65
CA LEU A 101 6.34 11.02 0.41
C LEU A 101 4.91 11.54 0.19
N GLY A 102 3.94 10.78 0.69
CA GLY A 102 2.52 11.11 0.62
C GLY A 102 1.69 10.07 1.32
N CYS A 103 0.53 10.48 1.80
CA CYS A 103 -0.43 9.60 2.44
C CYS A 103 -1.86 10.01 2.12
N VAL A 104 -2.76 9.05 2.26
CA VAL A 104 -4.20 9.22 2.08
C VAL A 104 -4.92 8.39 3.12
N ARG A 105 -6.02 8.93 3.65
CA ARG A 105 -7.01 8.15 4.38
C ARG A 105 -8.18 7.83 3.47
N LEU A 106 -8.45 6.54 3.29
CA LEU A 106 -9.62 6.03 2.59
C LEU A 106 -10.66 5.63 3.64
N CYS A 107 -11.81 6.29 3.62
CA CYS A 107 -12.90 6.04 4.57
C CYS A 107 -14.01 5.24 3.91
N LYS A 108 -14.09 3.94 4.23
CA LYS A 108 -15.22 3.08 3.85
C LYS A 108 -15.50 3.10 2.34
N VAL A 109 -14.45 2.97 1.54
CA VAL A 109 -14.54 3.06 0.07
C VAL A 109 -15.12 1.76 -0.47
N ASP A 110 -16.27 1.84 -1.15
CA ASP A 110 -16.85 0.70 -1.85
C ASP A 110 -16.34 0.63 -3.29
N VAL A 111 -15.30 -0.19 -3.50
CA VAL A 111 -14.69 -0.40 -4.82
C VAL A 111 -15.66 -0.96 -5.86
N ARG A 112 -16.75 -1.61 -5.44
CA ARG A 112 -17.78 -2.14 -6.37
C ARG A 112 -18.66 -1.03 -6.94
N GLN A 113 -18.69 0.12 -6.28
CA GLN A 113 -19.40 1.32 -6.74
C GLN A 113 -18.47 2.28 -7.49
N ALA A 114 -17.19 1.92 -7.66
CA ALA A 114 -16.28 2.72 -8.45
C ALA A 114 -16.82 2.82 -9.89
N PRO A 115 -16.91 4.02 -10.47
CA PRO A 115 -17.28 4.15 -11.87
C PRO A 115 -16.27 3.38 -12.71
N SER A 116 -16.75 2.68 -13.74
CA SER A 116 -15.86 2.17 -14.77
C SER A 116 -15.15 3.36 -15.40
N LEU A 117 -13.84 3.42 -15.20
CA LEU A 117 -12.99 4.27 -16.01
C LEU A 117 -12.89 3.55 -17.36
N PHE A 118 -13.62 4.09 -18.34
CA PHE A 118 -13.86 3.61 -19.71
C PHE A 118 -14.98 2.56 -19.85
#